data_AF-A0A527ZN07-F1
#
_entry.id   AF-A0A527ZN07-F1
#
_cell.length_a   1.000
_cell.length_b   1.000
_cell.length_c   1.000
_cell.angle_alpha   90.00
_cell.angle_beta   90.00
_cell.angle_gamma   90.00
#
_symmetry.space_group_name_H-M   'P 1'
#
loop_
_entity.id
_entity.type
_entity.pdbx_description
1 polymer ?
#
loop_
_entity_poly.entity_id
_entity_poly.type
_entity_poly.pdbx_seq_one_letter_code
_entity_poly.pdbx_strand_id
1 'polypeptide(L)'
;MFKASRKRDALSLRFEDLIQSPDTFVKSLYDALGIAAAEDGRIRFKVKSFGTERTTNTNAATGEKLRIRLDEAPDHIAPDVNTRAVARLDHSARQRIWTGTRATAELFDYGGDNF
;
A
#
# COMPACT_ATOMS: atom_id res chain seq x y z
N MET A 1 -8.48 -8.39 7.11
CA MET A 1 -9.60 -7.71 7.79
C MET A 1 -9.00 -6.71 8.77
N PHE A 2 -9.30 -5.41 8.62
CA PHE A 2 -8.63 -4.35 9.38
C PHE A 2 -8.82 -4.50 10.89
N LYS A 3 -7.77 -4.21 11.67
CA LYS A 3 -7.95 -3.91 13.09
C LYS A 3 -8.40 -2.46 13.21
N ALA A 4 -9.70 -2.23 13.15
CA ALA A 4 -10.27 -0.98 13.62
C ALA A 4 -10.00 -0.88 15.13
N SER A 5 -9.08 -0.01 15.53
CA SER A 5 -8.89 0.30 16.94
C SER A 5 -10.08 1.13 17.39
N ARG A 6 -11.06 0.51 18.04
CA ARG A 6 -12.27 1.17 18.59
C ARG A 6 -11.99 2.36 19.54
N LYS A 7 -10.72 2.67 19.84
CA LYS A 7 -10.30 3.76 20.73
C LYS A 7 -9.73 4.99 20.02
N ARG A 8 -9.59 5.02 18.69
CA ARG A 8 -9.01 6.16 17.97
C ARG A 8 -9.73 6.39 16.65
N ASP A 9 -9.94 7.66 16.28
CA ASP A 9 -10.44 8.13 14.98
C ASP A 9 -9.41 7.87 13.85
N ALA A 10 -8.89 6.65 13.77
CA ALA A 10 -7.82 6.26 12.86
C ALA A 10 -7.99 4.82 12.39
N LEU A 11 -7.76 4.61 11.09
CA LEU A 11 -7.67 3.30 10.48
C LEU A 11 -6.20 2.92 10.29
N SER A 12 -5.83 1.73 10.79
CA SER A 12 -4.52 1.14 10.50
C SER A 12 -4.66 0.24 9.27
N LEU A 13 -3.95 0.58 8.21
CA LEU A 13 -3.97 -0.12 6.92
C LEU A 13 -2.58 -0.67 6.63
N ARG A 14 -2.50 -1.94 6.22
CA ARG A 14 -1.25 -2.54 5.75
C ARG A 14 -1.18 -2.46 4.24
N PHE A 15 -0.02 -2.09 3.73
CA PHE A 15 0.21 -2.04 2.29
C PHE A 15 0.20 -3.44 1.67
N GLU A 16 0.63 -4.45 2.42
CA GLU A 16 0.63 -5.86 2.00
C GLU A 16 -0.79 -6.38 1.76
N ASP A 17 -1.77 -5.95 2.59
CA ASP A 17 -3.18 -6.33 2.41
C ASP A 17 -3.74 -5.76 1.09
N LEU A 18 -3.34 -4.54 0.72
CA LEU A 18 -3.70 -3.93 -0.56
C LEU A 18 -3.12 -4.73 -1.74
N ILE A 19 -1.88 -5.19 -1.64
CA ILE A 19 -1.25 -5.97 -2.71
C ILE A 19 -1.91 -7.34 -2.85
N GLN A 20 -2.19 -8.01 -1.73
CA GLN A 20 -2.70 -9.38 -1.72
C GLN A 20 -4.13 -9.48 -2.24
N SER A 21 -5.00 -8.52 -1.92
CA SER A 21 -6.40 -8.52 -2.34
C SER A 21 -6.92 -7.09 -2.49
N PRO A 22 -6.56 -6.38 -3.58
CA PRO A 22 -6.87 -4.96 -3.74
C PRO A 22 -8.37 -4.66 -3.70
N ASP A 23 -9.17 -5.52 -4.30
CA ASP A 23 -10.62 -5.43 -4.36
C ASP A 23 -11.24 -5.47 -2.96
N THR A 24 -10.88 -6.48 -2.18
CA THR A 24 -11.36 -6.70 -0.82
C THR A 24 -10.87 -5.59 0.11
N PHE A 25 -9.62 -5.15 -0.06
CA PHE A 25 -9.02 -4.07 0.71
C PHE A 25 -9.78 -2.75 0.50
N VAL A 26 -9.99 -2.32 -0.75
CA VAL A 26 -10.66 -1.04 -1.06
C VAL A 26 -12.11 -1.07 -0.64
N LYS A 27 -12.83 -2.18 -0.89
CA LYS A 27 -14.22 -2.33 -0.43
C LYS A 27 -14.33 -2.16 1.08
N SER A 28 -13.50 -2.90 1.82
CA SER A 28 -13.50 -2.83 3.29
C SER A 28 -13.16 -1.42 3.79
N LEU A 29 -12.29 -0.68 3.06
CA LEU A 29 -11.91 0.69 3.42
C LEU A 29 -13.06 1.67 3.20
N TYR A 30 -13.79 1.53 2.08
CA TYR A 30 -14.98 2.33 1.81
C TYR A 30 -16.06 2.10 2.86
N ASP A 31 -16.30 0.83 3.21
CA ASP A 31 -17.25 0.45 4.26
C ASP A 31 -16.85 1.06 5.62
N ALA A 32 -15.56 0.99 5.99
CA ALA A 32 -15.06 1.56 7.23
C ALA A 32 -15.15 3.10 7.30
N LEU A 33 -15.07 3.78 6.15
CA LEU A 33 -15.18 5.23 6.04
C LEU A 33 -16.62 5.71 5.80
N GLY A 34 -17.59 4.80 5.61
CA GLY A 34 -18.96 5.14 5.23
C GLY A 34 -19.07 5.80 3.85
N ILE A 35 -18.12 5.54 2.96
CA ILE A 35 -18.12 6.09 1.59
C ILE A 35 -18.96 5.18 0.70
N ALA A 36 -20.01 5.73 0.10
CA ALA A 36 -20.81 5.01 -0.87
C ALA A 36 -20.00 4.69 -2.14
N ALA A 37 -20.20 3.50 -2.69
CA ALA A 37 -19.67 3.16 -4.00
C ALA A 37 -20.28 4.06 -5.08
N ALA A 38 -19.50 4.38 -6.12
CA ALA A 38 -20.01 5.12 -7.27
C ALA A 38 -21.08 4.29 -8.01
N GLU A 39 -22.08 4.95 -8.58
CA GLU A 39 -23.19 4.30 -9.31
C GLU A 39 -22.70 3.46 -10.50
N ASP A 40 -21.63 3.90 -11.15
CA ASP A 40 -21.00 3.17 -12.26
C ASP A 40 -20.08 2.03 -11.82
N GLY A 41 -19.97 1.79 -10.50
CA GLY A 41 -19.11 0.77 -9.91
C GLY A 41 -17.60 1.03 -10.08
N ARG A 42 -17.21 2.24 -10.53
CA ARG A 42 -15.81 2.55 -10.83
C ARG A 42 -15.17 3.42 -9.76
N ILE A 43 -13.93 3.09 -9.43
CA ILE A 43 -13.12 3.76 -8.43
C ILE A 43 -11.95 4.47 -9.10
N ARG A 44 -11.60 5.63 -8.56
CA ARG A 44 -10.47 6.43 -9.05
C ARG A 44 -9.21 6.10 -8.25
N PHE A 45 -8.20 5.58 -8.92
CA PHE A 45 -6.87 5.30 -8.35
C PHE A 45 -5.88 6.35 -8.84
N LYS A 46 -5.04 6.87 -7.92
CA LYS A 46 -3.88 7.66 -8.32
C LYS A 46 -2.76 6.70 -8.72
N VAL A 47 -2.26 6.85 -9.94
CA VAL A 47 -1.10 6.06 -10.41
C VAL A 47 0.16 6.61 -9.77
N LYS A 48 0.98 5.72 -9.24
CA LYS A 48 2.34 6.04 -8.79
C LYS A 48 3.31 5.13 -9.50
N SER A 49 4.18 5.72 -10.32
CA SER A 49 5.28 4.99 -10.92
C SER A 49 6.23 4.45 -9.86
N PHE A 50 6.75 3.25 -10.10
CA PHE A 50 7.70 2.56 -9.25
C PHE A 50 8.98 2.28 -10.05
N GLY A 51 10.08 2.97 -9.74
CA GLY A 51 11.26 2.95 -10.62
C GLY A 51 12.31 4.01 -10.27
N THR A 52 13.47 3.88 -10.91
CA THR A 52 14.57 4.86 -10.91
C THR A 52 14.22 6.14 -11.67
N GLU A 53 13.30 6.07 -12.64
CA GLU A 53 12.76 7.23 -13.39
C GLU A 53 11.67 7.98 -12.62
N ARG A 54 11.88 8.19 -11.32
CA ARG A 54 10.91 8.91 -10.49
C ARG A 54 10.99 10.41 -10.77
N THR A 55 10.19 10.90 -11.70
CA THR A 55 9.63 12.25 -11.58
C THR A 55 8.48 12.16 -10.58
N THR A 56 8.70 12.60 -9.36
CA THR A 56 7.64 12.69 -8.35
C THR A 56 6.56 13.64 -8.85
N ASN A 57 5.51 13.10 -9.48
CA ASN A 57 4.27 13.82 -9.71
C ASN A 57 3.47 13.80 -8.38
N THR A 58 4.03 14.49 -7.39
CA THR A 58 3.60 14.51 -5.98
C THR A 58 2.24 15.16 -5.83
N ASN A 59 1.82 16.02 -6.75
CA ASN A 59 0.56 16.72 -6.65
C ASN A 59 -0.65 15.79 -6.91
N ALA A 60 -1.59 15.75 -5.95
CA ALA A 60 -2.83 14.99 -6.07
C ALA A 60 -3.77 15.56 -7.15
N ALA A 61 -3.64 16.85 -7.49
CA ALA A 61 -4.41 17.49 -8.55
C ALA A 61 -3.95 17.06 -9.94
N THR A 62 -2.64 17.00 -10.19
CA THR A 62 -2.04 16.82 -11.53
C THR A 62 -1.47 15.42 -11.80
N GLY A 63 -1.47 14.53 -10.81
CA GLY A 63 -1.04 13.15 -11.00
C GLY A 63 -2.00 12.37 -11.92
N GLU A 64 -1.45 11.41 -12.67
CA GLU A 64 -2.21 10.47 -13.47
C GLU A 64 -3.20 9.68 -12.59
N LYS A 65 -4.43 9.53 -13.09
CA LYS A 65 -5.54 8.88 -12.38
C LYS A 65 -6.18 7.87 -13.32
N LEU A 66 -6.33 6.64 -12.84
CA LEU A 66 -7.09 5.59 -13.51
C LEU A 66 -8.50 5.52 -12.92
N ARG A 67 -9.50 5.31 -13.76
CA ARG A 67 -10.89 5.07 -13.34
C ARG A 67 -11.34 3.71 -13.85
N ILE A 68 -11.22 2.72 -12.98
CA ILE A 68 -11.39 1.30 -13.28
C ILE A 68 -12.47 0.70 -12.39
N ARG A 69 -13.01 -0.45 -12.79
CA ARG A 69 -13.85 -1.25 -11.90
C ARG A 69 -12.97 -1.88 -10.82
N LEU A 70 -13.58 -2.25 -9.69
CA LEU A 70 -12.82 -2.76 -8.56
C LEU A 70 -12.25 -4.18 -8.81
N ASP A 71 -12.93 -4.98 -9.62
CA ASP A 71 -12.49 -6.29 -10.10
C ASP A 71 -11.27 -6.20 -11.05
N GLU A 72 -11.02 -5.04 -11.66
CA GLU A 72 -9.84 -4.76 -12.51
C GLU A 72 -8.63 -4.30 -11.69
N ALA A 73 -8.79 -3.96 -10.41
CA ALA A 73 -7.70 -3.42 -9.58
C ALA A 73 -6.45 -4.32 -9.48
N PRO A 74 -6.56 -5.66 -9.40
CA PRO A 74 -5.39 -6.55 -9.41
C PRO A 74 -4.51 -6.43 -10.65
N ASP A 75 -5.07 -6.09 -11.82
CA ASP A 75 -4.33 -5.96 -13.08
C ASP A 75 -3.47 -4.68 -13.12
N HIS A 76 -3.76 -3.72 -12.25
CA HIS A 76 -3.12 -2.41 -12.21
C HIS A 76 -2.18 -2.21 -11.01
N ILE A 77 -2.10 -3.19 -10.10
CA ILE A 77 -1.23 -3.15 -8.91
C ILE A 77 -0.17 -4.24 -9.05
N ALA A 78 1.10 -3.83 -9.12
CA ALA A 78 2.20 -4.78 -9.23
C ALA A 78 2.32 -5.63 -7.95
N PRO A 79 2.07 -6.96 -8.01
CA PRO A 79 2.07 -7.82 -6.82
C PRO A 79 3.48 -8.03 -6.24
N ASP A 80 4.50 -7.80 -7.06
CA ASP A 80 5.91 -7.97 -6.73
C ASP A 80 6.61 -6.67 -6.28
N VAL A 81 5.86 -5.59 -6.07
CA VAL A 81 6.42 -4.26 -5.78
C VAL A 81 7.32 -4.26 -4.54
N ASN A 82 6.97 -5.00 -3.49
CA ASN A 82 7.78 -5.14 -2.28
C ASN A 82 9.08 -5.92 -2.57
N THR A 83 8.98 -7.05 -3.26
CA THR A 83 10.15 -7.85 -3.66
C THR A 83 11.10 -7.03 -4.53
N ARG A 84 10.58 -6.28 -5.50
CA ARG A 84 11.36 -5.39 -6.37
C ARG A 84 11.95 -4.20 -5.60
N ALA A 85 11.32 -3.74 -4.52
CA ALA A 85 11.86 -2.68 -3.67
C ALA A 85 13.08 -3.18 -2.89
N VAL A 86 12.98 -4.38 -2.31
CA VAL A 86 14.08 -5.02 -1.57
C VAL A 86 15.24 -5.37 -2.51
N ALA A 87 14.96 -5.87 -3.71
CA ALA A 87 15.99 -6.26 -4.68
C ALA A 87 16.89 -5.10 -5.15
N ARG A 88 16.48 -3.84 -4.95
CA ARG A 88 17.31 -2.65 -5.25
C ARG A 88 18.41 -2.40 -4.21
N LEU A 89 18.30 -3.04 -3.05
CA LEU A 89 19.24 -2.89 -1.96
C LEU A 89 20.27 -4.02 -2.04
N ASP A 90 21.55 -3.65 -2.12
CA ASP A 90 22.61 -4.63 -1.92
C ASP A 90 22.55 -5.22 -0.50
N HIS A 91 23.28 -6.32 -0.29
CA HIS A 91 23.27 -7.01 0.99
C HIS A 91 23.72 -6.11 2.16
N SER A 92 24.72 -5.24 1.94
CA SER A 92 25.22 -4.33 2.97
C SER A 92 24.19 -3.25 3.34
N ALA A 93 23.47 -2.72 2.35
CA ALA A 93 22.38 -1.77 2.56
C ALA A 93 21.23 -2.40 3.35
N ARG A 94 20.84 -3.64 3.01
CA ARG A 94 19.81 -4.39 3.77
C ARG A 94 20.22 -4.59 5.24
N GLN A 95 21.45 -5.04 5.48
CA GLN A 95 21.97 -5.25 6.84
C GLN A 95 22.02 -3.95 7.66
N ARG A 96 22.44 -2.84 7.04
CA ARG A 96 22.48 -1.53 7.70
C ARG A 96 21.08 -1.03 8.08
N ILE A 97 20.12 -1.14 7.17
CA ILE A 97 18.73 -0.76 7.44
C ILE A 97 18.18 -1.61 8.57
N TRP A 98 18.31 -2.93 8.48
CA TRP A 98 17.79 -3.83 9.51
C TRP A 98 18.40 -3.56 10.88
N THR A 99 19.73 -3.41 10.96
CA THR A 99 20.42 -3.07 12.21
C THR A 99 19.90 -1.76 12.80
N GLY A 100 19.60 -0.76 11.96
CA GLY A 100 19.07 0.52 12.39
C GLY A 100 17.60 0.51 12.80
N THR A 101 16.79 -0.43 12.28
CA THR A 101 15.33 -0.42 12.47
C THR A 101 14.78 -1.58 13.31
N ARG A 102 15.58 -2.62 13.56
CA ARG A 102 15.11 -3.86 14.21
C ARG A 102 14.42 -3.62 15.55
N ALA A 103 15.05 -2.86 16.45
CA ALA A 103 14.47 -2.59 17.77
C ALA A 103 13.11 -1.88 17.68
N THR A 104 12.95 -0.97 16.70
CA THR A 104 11.68 -0.32 16.43
C THR A 104 10.65 -1.29 15.84
N ALA A 105 11.06 -2.15 14.90
CA ALA A 105 10.17 -3.15 14.32
C ALA A 105 9.64 -4.14 15.39
N GLU A 106 10.51 -4.58 16.31
CA GLU A 106 10.15 -5.42 17.45
C GLU A 106 9.20 -4.69 18.42
N LEU A 107 9.47 -3.41 18.73
CA LEU A 107 8.64 -2.60 19.62
C LEU A 107 7.20 -2.42 19.11
N PHE A 108 7.03 -2.30 17.80
CA PHE A 108 5.72 -2.07 17.17
C PHE A 108 5.08 -3.32 16.57
N ASP A 109 5.67 -4.50 16.78
CA ASP A 109 5.17 -5.79 16.27
C ASP A 109 4.96 -5.78 14.73
N TYR A 110 5.90 -5.17 14.00
CA TYR A 110 5.86 -5.10 12.53
C TYR A 110 6.38 -6.36 11.82
N GLY A 111 6.65 -7.44 12.57
CA GLY A 111 7.21 -8.70 12.06
C GLY A 111 8.73 -8.77 12.17
N GLY A 112 9.26 -9.92 12.60
CA GLY A 112 10.66 -10.13 12.96
C GLY A 112 11.52 -10.93 11.97
N ASP A 113 10.92 -11.44 10.89
CA ASP A 113 11.63 -12.37 10.02
C ASP A 113 12.25 -11.63 8.83
N ASN A 114 13.55 -11.33 8.98
CA ASN A 114 14.59 -10.99 8.00
C ASN A 114 14.18 -10.37 6.65
N PHE A 115 14.63 -9.13 6.47
CA PHE A 115 14.89 -8.49 5.17
C PHE A 115 15.90 -9.25 4.29
#